data_AF-A0A1H7LL36-F1
#
_entry.id   AF-A0A1H7LL36-F1
#
_cell.length_a   1.000
_cell.length_b   1.000
_cell.length_c   1.000
_cell.angle_alpha   90.00
_cell.angle_beta   90.00
_cell.angle_gamma   90.00
#
_symmetry.space_group_name_H-M   'P 1'
#
loop_
_entity.id
_entity.type
_entity.pdbx_description
1 polymer ?
#
loop_
_entity_poly.entity_id
_entity_poly.type
_entity_poly.pdbx_seq_one_letter_code
_entity_poly.pdbx_strand_id
1 'polypeptide(L)'
;MENQQFHTLLNAIENKEAVLGVVGLGYVGLPLAVEMVNQGFTVIGIDLDASKVESIYQGDSYIHDISSEELKKVMQSGRFQPTTDYSMLRVIDALSICVPTPLSENQDPDTSYIETVVDQIKLHMKPGMLITLESTTYPGTTEELIQDELDKIGHEAGKDYFLCFSPERVDPSNGRFTTFNTPKVIGGTTEACLKLGTALYSKYVETVVPVSSPKVAEMSKLLENTFRSVNIAFVNEMAMMCDRMGIDIWEVIDAAATKPFGFMPFYPGPGIGGHCIPLDPMYLSWKAKGFRFYSKFIELAQSTNDNMPYYVLNKTSTILNEYAKSVRKSNILLLGMSYKPNIADLRESPGLEIYEQFKEGGANVSYYDPHAESFLDKHGETVYSEVFNLEQFKKYDCIVLITNHSDLPYFDIAEMGVPILDTRNAFKTYPHPHIYKIGHSVQHPVLEPSEALLV
;
A
#
# COMPACT_ATOMS: atom_id res chain seq x y z
N MET A 1 13.40 11.57 -41.93
CA MET A 1 12.05 11.10 -42.28
C MET A 1 11.26 11.07 -40.99
N GLU A 2 10.17 11.82 -40.91
CA GLU A 2 9.29 11.84 -39.72
C GLU A 2 8.72 10.45 -39.47
N ASN A 3 8.66 10.03 -38.20
CA ASN A 3 8.08 8.74 -37.84
C ASN A 3 6.56 8.80 -38.09
N GLN A 4 6.08 8.14 -39.14
CA GLN A 4 4.65 8.11 -39.50
C GLN A 4 3.80 7.53 -38.35
N GLN A 5 4.27 6.48 -37.68
CA GLN A 5 3.54 5.85 -36.57
C GLN A 5 3.34 6.82 -35.41
N PHE A 6 4.35 7.65 -35.11
CA PHE A 6 4.28 8.68 -34.08
C PHE A 6 3.14 9.67 -34.36
N HIS A 7 3.07 10.23 -35.57
CA HIS A 7 2.04 11.21 -35.91
C HIS A 7 0.64 10.61 -35.99
N THR A 8 0.52 9.36 -36.49
CA THR A 8 -0.77 8.65 -36.50
C THR A 8 -1.30 8.47 -35.08
N LEU A 9 -0.47 7.97 -34.16
CA LEU A 9 -0.90 7.76 -32.78
C LEU A 9 -1.16 9.08 -32.05
N LEU A 10 -0.32 10.10 -32.23
CA LEU A 10 -0.53 11.42 -31.62
C LEU A 10 -1.88 12.02 -32.03
N ASN A 11 -2.21 11.99 -33.33
CA ASN A 11 -3.50 12.48 -33.81
C ASN A 11 -4.67 11.68 -33.23
N ALA A 12 -4.55 10.35 -33.13
CA ALA A 12 -5.58 9.50 -32.53
C ALA A 12 -5.78 9.82 -31.04
N ILE A 13 -4.71 10.10 -30.30
CA ILE A 13 -4.77 10.54 -28.89
C ILE A 13 -5.43 11.91 -28.78
N GLU A 14 -5.04 12.87 -29.63
CA GLU A 14 -5.55 14.25 -29.58
C GLU A 14 -7.05 14.31 -29.82
N ASN A 15 -7.54 13.50 -30.76
CA ASN A 15 -8.96 13.41 -31.14
C ASN A 15 -9.76 12.38 -30.30
N LYS A 16 -9.11 11.69 -29.35
CA LYS A 16 -9.73 10.62 -28.53
C LYS A 16 -10.27 9.44 -29.35
N GLU A 17 -9.62 9.15 -30.48
CA GLU A 17 -9.91 8.04 -31.38
C GLU A 17 -9.04 6.81 -31.09
N ALA A 18 -7.95 6.97 -30.33
CA ALA A 18 -7.10 5.87 -29.89
C ALA A 18 -7.86 4.90 -28.98
N VAL A 19 -7.72 3.60 -29.23
CA VAL A 19 -8.21 2.54 -28.34
C VAL A 19 -7.18 2.30 -27.25
N LEU A 20 -7.55 2.55 -26.00
CA LEU A 20 -6.67 2.35 -24.86
C LEU A 20 -6.84 0.93 -24.28
N GLY A 21 -5.78 0.39 -23.73
CA GLY A 21 -5.74 -0.91 -23.08
C GLY A 21 -5.20 -0.79 -21.67
N VAL A 22 -5.74 -1.58 -20.74
CA VAL A 22 -5.19 -1.73 -19.39
C VAL A 22 -5.10 -3.22 -19.07
N VAL A 23 -3.92 -3.70 -18.68
CA VAL A 23 -3.70 -5.09 -18.27
C VAL A 23 -3.53 -5.15 -16.76
N GLY A 24 -4.34 -5.98 -16.09
CA GLY A 24 -4.47 -6.03 -14.65
C GLY A 24 -5.51 -5.02 -14.15
N LEU A 25 -6.70 -5.48 -13.80
CA LEU A 25 -7.83 -4.65 -13.37
C LEU A 25 -7.93 -4.55 -11.85
N GLY A 26 -6.79 -4.60 -11.16
CA GLY A 26 -6.73 -4.41 -9.71
C GLY A 26 -6.96 -2.96 -9.27
N TYR A 27 -6.50 -2.66 -8.05
CA TYR A 27 -6.63 -1.34 -7.42
C TYR A 27 -5.94 -0.19 -8.17
N VAL A 28 -5.02 -0.49 -9.12
CA VAL A 28 -4.40 0.51 -10.00
C VAL A 28 -5.11 0.58 -11.35
N GLY A 29 -5.22 -0.57 -12.04
CA GLY A 29 -5.67 -0.59 -13.42
C GLY A 29 -7.15 -0.31 -13.62
N LEU A 30 -8.05 -0.77 -12.72
CA LEU A 30 -9.48 -0.49 -12.87
C LEU A 30 -9.81 1.01 -12.71
N PRO A 31 -9.30 1.73 -11.68
CA PRO A 31 -9.49 3.18 -11.60
C PRO A 31 -8.93 3.93 -12.81
N LEU A 32 -7.75 3.52 -13.31
CA LEU A 32 -7.15 4.11 -14.51
C LEU A 32 -8.04 3.91 -15.75
N ALA A 33 -8.58 2.70 -15.95
CA ALA A 33 -9.48 2.40 -17.05
C ALA A 33 -10.79 3.21 -16.97
N VAL A 34 -11.36 3.34 -15.76
CA VAL A 34 -12.56 4.15 -15.51
C VAL A 34 -12.32 5.62 -15.86
N GLU A 35 -11.19 6.20 -15.42
CA GLU A 35 -10.85 7.59 -15.72
C GLU A 35 -10.64 7.80 -17.23
N MET A 36 -9.97 6.88 -17.92
CA MET A 36 -9.83 6.91 -19.38
C MET A 36 -11.20 6.92 -20.11
N VAL A 37 -12.16 6.10 -19.66
CA VAL A 37 -13.52 6.07 -20.22
C VAL A 37 -14.29 7.35 -19.92
N ASN A 38 -14.18 7.88 -18.69
CA ASN A 38 -14.80 9.14 -18.30
C ASN A 38 -14.32 10.31 -19.18
N GLN A 39 -13.08 10.25 -19.65
CA GLN A 39 -12.54 11.21 -20.62
C GLN A 39 -12.93 10.94 -22.07
N GLY A 40 -13.69 9.89 -22.34
CA GLY A 40 -14.28 9.61 -23.66
C GLY A 40 -13.49 8.67 -24.56
N PHE A 41 -12.42 8.04 -24.06
CA PHE A 41 -11.72 7.00 -24.82
C PHE A 41 -12.49 5.69 -24.82
N THR A 42 -12.27 4.88 -25.85
CA THR A 42 -12.64 3.46 -25.84
C THR A 42 -11.51 2.68 -25.15
N VAL A 43 -11.85 1.87 -24.15
CA VAL A 43 -10.91 1.16 -23.30
C VAL A 43 -11.20 -0.32 -23.29
N ILE A 44 -10.16 -1.13 -23.44
CA ILE A 44 -10.19 -2.58 -23.29
C ILE A 44 -9.42 -2.94 -22.02
N GLY A 45 -10.11 -3.50 -21.04
CA GLY A 45 -9.50 -4.00 -19.80
C GLY A 45 -9.21 -5.49 -19.92
N ILE A 46 -7.98 -5.92 -19.65
CA ILE A 46 -7.57 -7.33 -19.70
C ILE A 46 -7.18 -7.79 -18.29
N ASP A 47 -7.83 -8.83 -17.78
CA ASP A 47 -7.42 -9.50 -16.54
C ASP A 47 -7.55 -11.02 -16.72
N LEU A 48 -6.65 -11.80 -16.12
CA LEU A 48 -6.70 -13.27 -16.20
C LEU A 48 -7.78 -13.86 -15.29
N ASP A 49 -8.20 -13.12 -14.27
CA ASP A 49 -9.25 -13.54 -13.36
C ASP A 49 -10.63 -13.31 -13.99
N ALA A 50 -11.21 -14.39 -14.52
CA ALA A 50 -12.53 -14.38 -15.12
C ALA A 50 -13.63 -13.90 -14.15
N SER A 51 -13.46 -14.10 -12.84
CA SER A 51 -14.44 -13.67 -11.85
C SER A 51 -14.47 -12.14 -11.71
N LYS A 52 -13.29 -11.49 -11.75
CA LYS A 52 -13.17 -10.03 -11.78
C LYS A 52 -13.76 -9.43 -13.05
N VAL A 53 -13.47 -10.03 -14.21
CA VAL A 53 -14.00 -9.60 -15.50
C VAL A 53 -15.52 -9.66 -15.52
N GLU A 54 -16.11 -10.75 -15.03
CA GLU A 54 -17.56 -10.89 -14.93
C GLU A 54 -18.16 -9.85 -13.97
N SER A 55 -17.57 -9.66 -12.79
CA SER A 55 -18.01 -8.64 -11.82
C SER A 55 -18.04 -7.24 -12.44
N ILE A 56 -16.96 -6.88 -13.16
CA ILE A 56 -16.88 -5.60 -13.88
C ILE A 56 -17.94 -5.50 -14.95
N TYR A 57 -18.17 -6.56 -15.71
CA TYR A 57 -19.17 -6.58 -16.78
C TYR A 57 -20.59 -6.33 -16.24
N GLN A 58 -20.91 -6.85 -15.05
CA GLN A 58 -22.17 -6.57 -14.34
C GLN A 58 -22.21 -5.18 -13.68
N GLY A 59 -21.09 -4.45 -13.69
CA GLY A 59 -20.93 -3.15 -13.05
C GLY A 59 -20.80 -3.23 -11.52
N ASP A 60 -20.46 -4.40 -10.98
CA ASP A 60 -20.26 -4.59 -9.55
C ASP A 60 -18.76 -4.47 -9.23
N SER A 61 -18.40 -3.42 -8.50
CA SER A 61 -17.01 -3.15 -8.13
C SER A 61 -16.59 -4.02 -6.95
N TYR A 62 -15.39 -4.59 -7.04
CA TYR A 62 -14.72 -5.33 -5.96
C TYR A 62 -13.57 -4.54 -5.32
N ILE A 63 -13.36 -3.28 -5.74
CA ILE A 63 -12.38 -2.38 -5.13
C ILE A 63 -13.09 -1.18 -4.49
N HIS A 64 -12.49 -0.62 -3.45
CA HIS A 64 -13.08 0.51 -2.72
C HIS A 64 -13.01 1.84 -3.48
N ASP A 65 -11.97 2.05 -4.28
CA ASP A 65 -11.73 3.35 -4.91
C ASP A 65 -12.71 3.67 -6.05
N ILE A 66 -13.41 2.66 -6.59
CA ILE A 66 -14.46 2.82 -7.60
C ILE A 66 -15.77 2.26 -7.07
N SER A 67 -16.82 3.08 -7.04
CA SER A 67 -18.15 2.64 -6.64
C SER A 67 -18.82 1.79 -7.74
N SER A 68 -19.68 0.84 -7.36
CA SER A 68 -20.48 0.09 -8.34
C SER A 68 -21.43 1.00 -9.16
N GLU A 69 -21.82 2.15 -8.62
CA GLU A 69 -22.63 3.13 -9.38
C GLU A 69 -21.82 3.75 -10.53
N GLU A 70 -20.59 4.16 -10.24
CA GLU A 70 -19.68 4.70 -11.25
C GLU A 70 -19.32 3.64 -12.30
N LEU A 71 -18.98 2.42 -11.85
CA LEU A 71 -18.65 1.34 -12.77
C LEU A 71 -19.82 0.99 -13.69
N LYS A 72 -21.06 1.02 -13.19
CA LYS A 72 -22.27 0.86 -14.03
C LYS A 72 -22.39 1.94 -15.09
N LYS A 73 -22.10 3.20 -14.78
CA LYS A 73 -22.11 4.30 -15.76
C LYS A 73 -21.04 4.08 -16.84
N VAL A 74 -19.85 3.66 -16.44
CA VAL A 74 -18.74 3.32 -17.36
C VAL A 74 -19.13 2.18 -18.30
N MET A 75 -19.70 1.08 -17.78
CA MET A 75 -20.16 -0.04 -18.60
C MET A 75 -21.29 0.39 -19.56
N GLN A 76 -22.26 1.16 -19.07
CA GLN A 76 -23.39 1.65 -19.88
C GLN A 76 -22.98 2.61 -21.00
N SER A 77 -21.82 3.25 -20.90
CA SER A 77 -21.29 4.11 -21.97
C SER A 77 -20.97 3.33 -23.26
N GLY A 78 -20.79 2.01 -23.16
CA GLY A 78 -20.36 1.15 -24.26
C GLY A 78 -18.89 1.36 -24.68
N ARG A 79 -18.13 2.15 -23.91
CA ARG A 79 -16.72 2.45 -24.17
C ARG A 79 -15.75 1.60 -23.37
N PHE A 80 -16.22 0.81 -22.40
CA PHE A 80 -15.37 -0.12 -21.65
C PHE A 80 -15.67 -1.57 -22.00
N GLN A 81 -14.64 -2.32 -22.35
CA GLN A 81 -14.72 -3.74 -22.65
C GLN A 81 -13.75 -4.52 -21.77
N PRO A 82 -14.19 -5.08 -20.63
CA PRO A 82 -13.39 -6.02 -19.86
C PRO A 82 -13.34 -7.39 -20.58
N THR A 83 -12.19 -8.06 -20.55
CA THR A 83 -11.98 -9.36 -21.20
C THR A 83 -10.83 -10.13 -20.54
N THR A 84 -10.76 -11.44 -20.79
CA THR A 84 -9.60 -12.28 -20.48
C THR A 84 -8.71 -12.53 -21.71
N ASP A 85 -9.12 -12.06 -22.89
CA ASP A 85 -8.50 -12.37 -24.17
C ASP A 85 -7.40 -11.36 -24.55
N TYR A 86 -6.14 -11.80 -24.48
CA TYR A 86 -4.98 -11.03 -24.93
C TYR A 86 -4.91 -10.80 -26.44
N SER A 87 -5.69 -11.50 -27.26
CA SER A 87 -5.73 -11.25 -28.71
C SER A 87 -6.23 -9.83 -29.04
N MET A 88 -6.93 -9.19 -28.10
CA MET A 88 -7.38 -7.80 -28.21
C MET A 88 -6.24 -6.77 -28.26
N LEU A 89 -5.01 -7.14 -27.88
CA LEU A 89 -3.82 -6.30 -28.10
C LEU A 89 -3.64 -5.88 -29.57
N ARG A 90 -4.21 -6.63 -30.52
CA ARG A 90 -4.17 -6.30 -31.96
C ARG A 90 -4.91 -5.04 -32.34
N VAL A 91 -5.86 -4.59 -31.53
CA VAL A 91 -6.65 -3.37 -31.78
C VAL A 91 -6.27 -2.21 -30.88
N ILE A 92 -5.58 -2.47 -29.77
CA ILE A 92 -5.15 -1.44 -28.80
C ILE A 92 -4.04 -0.55 -29.39
N ASP A 93 -4.20 0.76 -29.27
CA ASP A 93 -3.24 1.80 -29.66
C ASP A 93 -2.25 2.14 -28.55
N ALA A 94 -2.72 2.20 -27.30
CA ALA A 94 -1.89 2.46 -26.15
C ALA A 94 -2.27 1.57 -24.96
N LEU A 95 -1.29 0.90 -24.37
CA LEU A 95 -1.43 -0.13 -23.34
C LEU A 95 -0.78 0.33 -22.03
N SER A 96 -1.51 0.22 -20.92
CA SER A 96 -0.98 0.38 -19.56
C SER A 96 -0.88 -0.97 -18.86
N ILE A 97 0.29 -1.30 -18.31
CA ILE A 97 0.55 -2.58 -17.62
C ILE A 97 0.50 -2.35 -16.10
N CYS A 98 -0.58 -2.82 -15.48
CA CYS A 98 -0.92 -2.65 -14.06
C CYS A 98 -1.04 -4.01 -13.33
N VAL A 99 -0.16 -4.95 -13.66
CA VAL A 99 -0.15 -6.29 -13.05
C VAL A 99 0.54 -6.31 -11.69
N PRO A 100 0.24 -7.29 -10.81
CA PRO A 100 0.95 -7.44 -9.54
C PRO A 100 2.45 -7.65 -9.73
N THR A 101 3.24 -7.18 -8.76
CA THR A 101 4.69 -7.36 -8.69
C THR A 101 5.08 -7.86 -7.29
N PRO A 102 4.63 -9.04 -6.84
CA PRO A 102 4.87 -9.47 -5.47
C PRO A 102 6.37 -9.69 -5.17
N LEU A 103 6.68 -9.91 -3.89
CA LEU A 103 7.96 -10.46 -3.48
C LEU A 103 7.84 -11.98 -3.33
N SER A 104 8.92 -12.71 -3.64
CA SER A 104 9.05 -14.13 -3.30
C SER A 104 9.25 -14.34 -1.79
N GLU A 105 9.21 -15.59 -1.32
CA GLU A 105 9.52 -15.95 0.08
C GLU A 105 10.90 -15.45 0.54
N ASN A 106 11.85 -15.29 -0.39
CA ASN A 106 13.19 -14.76 -0.10
C ASN A 106 13.28 -13.22 -0.20
N GLN A 107 12.14 -12.53 -0.34
CA GLN A 107 12.05 -11.08 -0.53
C GLN A 107 12.74 -10.58 -1.82
N ASP A 108 12.82 -11.44 -2.84
CA ASP A 108 13.25 -11.04 -4.18
C ASP A 108 12.03 -10.59 -5.02
N PRO A 109 12.15 -9.58 -5.90
CA PRO A 109 11.08 -9.20 -6.82
C PRO A 109 10.64 -10.38 -7.72
N ASP A 110 9.33 -10.64 -7.77
CA ASP A 110 8.74 -11.56 -8.74
C ASP A 110 8.25 -10.78 -9.98
N THR A 111 8.95 -10.97 -11.09
CA THR A 111 8.69 -10.30 -12.37
C THR A 111 7.84 -11.12 -13.34
N SER A 112 7.43 -12.33 -12.95
CA SER A 112 6.76 -13.30 -13.83
C SER A 112 5.47 -12.75 -14.47
N TYR A 113 4.73 -11.91 -13.73
CA TYR A 113 3.52 -11.26 -14.22
C TYR A 113 3.81 -10.28 -15.36
N ILE A 114 4.86 -9.47 -15.25
CA ILE A 114 5.26 -8.52 -16.29
C ILE A 114 5.76 -9.30 -17.52
N GLU A 115 6.61 -10.30 -17.31
CA GLU A 115 7.15 -11.17 -18.37
C GLU A 115 6.03 -11.85 -19.18
N THR A 116 4.99 -12.33 -18.49
CA THR A 116 3.81 -12.92 -19.13
C THR A 116 3.11 -11.93 -20.05
N VAL A 117 2.95 -10.67 -19.61
CA VAL A 117 2.35 -9.62 -20.46
C VAL A 117 3.24 -9.30 -21.66
N VAL A 118 4.56 -9.23 -21.46
CA VAL A 118 5.52 -9.00 -22.55
C VAL A 118 5.46 -10.12 -23.58
N ASP A 119 5.31 -11.38 -23.16
CA ASP A 119 5.09 -12.51 -24.08
C ASP A 119 3.83 -12.33 -24.92
N GLN A 120 2.73 -11.85 -24.34
CA GLN A 120 1.51 -11.56 -25.09
C GLN A 120 1.66 -10.37 -26.04
N ILE A 121 2.39 -9.32 -25.64
CA ILE A 121 2.73 -8.18 -26.49
C ILE A 121 3.51 -8.65 -27.72
N LYS A 122 4.55 -9.48 -27.55
CA LYS A 122 5.34 -10.05 -28.66
C LYS A 122 4.47 -10.78 -29.69
N LEU A 123 3.38 -11.40 -29.26
CA LEU A 123 2.48 -12.18 -30.12
C LEU A 123 1.40 -11.35 -30.82
N HIS A 124 0.98 -10.23 -30.24
CA HIS A 124 -0.28 -9.58 -30.60
C HIS A 124 -0.20 -8.08 -30.81
N MET A 125 0.91 -7.42 -30.43
CA MET A 125 1.01 -5.97 -30.61
C MET A 125 0.96 -5.56 -32.08
N LYS A 126 0.34 -4.42 -32.33
CA LYS A 126 0.39 -3.77 -33.63
C LYS A 126 1.56 -2.75 -33.68
N PRO A 127 2.10 -2.46 -34.88
CA PRO A 127 3.10 -1.42 -35.03
C PRO A 127 2.59 -0.05 -34.54
N GLY A 128 3.46 0.70 -33.89
CA GLY A 128 3.17 2.04 -33.37
C GLY A 128 2.48 2.08 -32.02
N MET A 129 2.28 0.93 -31.36
CA MET A 129 1.66 0.88 -30.02
C MET A 129 2.49 1.65 -28.99
N LEU A 130 1.83 2.43 -28.14
CA LEU A 130 2.43 2.99 -26.93
C LEU A 130 2.23 2.03 -25.75
N ILE A 131 3.30 1.61 -25.10
CA ILE A 131 3.30 0.75 -23.92
C ILE A 131 3.75 1.59 -22.74
N THR A 132 2.99 1.57 -21.65
CA THR A 132 3.37 2.21 -20.38
C THR A 132 3.36 1.19 -19.26
N LEU A 133 4.52 0.97 -18.63
CA LEU A 133 4.59 0.18 -17.41
C LEU A 133 4.16 1.06 -16.23
N GLU A 134 3.18 0.60 -15.47
CA GLU A 134 2.63 1.29 -14.29
C GLU A 134 2.95 0.53 -13.00
N SER A 135 3.05 -0.79 -13.08
CA SER A 135 3.42 -1.66 -11.96
C SER A 135 4.74 -1.21 -11.32
N THR A 136 4.72 -1.02 -10.00
CA THR A 136 5.90 -0.62 -9.24
C THR A 136 6.88 -1.78 -9.11
N THR A 137 8.16 -1.53 -9.34
CA THR A 137 9.25 -2.53 -9.40
C THR A 137 10.61 -1.80 -9.28
N TYR A 138 11.72 -2.52 -9.41
CA TYR A 138 13.07 -1.96 -9.36
C TYR A 138 13.41 -1.04 -10.56
N PRO A 139 14.33 -0.07 -10.41
CA PRO A 139 14.73 0.80 -11.51
C PRO A 139 15.49 -0.01 -12.57
N GLY A 140 15.06 0.12 -13.82
CA GLY A 140 15.54 -0.60 -14.99
C GLY A 140 14.56 -1.65 -15.51
N THR A 141 13.45 -1.95 -14.83
CA THR A 141 12.51 -2.99 -15.30
C THR A 141 11.92 -2.67 -16.67
N THR A 142 11.57 -1.41 -16.93
CA THR A 142 11.00 -1.01 -18.23
C THR A 142 11.95 -1.34 -19.38
N GLU A 143 13.23 -1.01 -19.25
CA GLU A 143 14.20 -1.35 -20.28
C GLU A 143 14.57 -2.85 -20.27
N GLU A 144 14.88 -3.42 -19.11
CA GLU A 144 15.41 -4.79 -18.99
C GLU A 144 14.39 -5.89 -19.33
N LEU A 145 13.10 -5.67 -19.05
CA LEU A 145 12.06 -6.70 -19.25
C LEU A 145 11.16 -6.43 -20.46
N ILE A 146 11.02 -5.18 -20.89
CA ILE A 146 10.13 -4.85 -22.03
C ILE A 146 10.97 -4.47 -23.25
N GLN A 147 11.83 -3.45 -23.13
CA GLN A 147 12.61 -2.97 -24.27
C GLN A 147 13.54 -4.07 -24.80
N ASP A 148 14.36 -4.68 -23.94
CA ASP A 148 15.34 -5.70 -24.34
C ASP A 148 14.68 -6.92 -25.01
N GLU A 149 13.47 -7.29 -24.57
CA GLU A 149 12.72 -8.41 -25.16
C GLU A 149 12.15 -8.08 -26.54
N LEU A 150 11.69 -6.84 -26.75
CA LEU A 150 11.22 -6.38 -28.05
C LEU A 150 12.38 -6.11 -29.03
N ASP A 151 13.51 -5.63 -28.53
CA ASP A 151 14.73 -5.42 -29.31
C ASP A 151 15.28 -6.78 -29.83
N LYS A 152 15.20 -7.85 -29.04
CA LYS A 152 15.59 -9.22 -29.45
C LYS A 152 14.82 -9.75 -30.66
N ILE A 153 13.59 -9.30 -30.87
CA ILE A 153 12.76 -9.67 -32.04
C ILE A 153 12.81 -8.61 -33.16
N GLY A 154 13.68 -7.60 -33.01
CA GLY A 154 14.01 -6.63 -34.05
C GLY A 154 13.14 -5.37 -34.07
N HIS A 155 12.36 -5.11 -33.02
CA HIS A 155 11.62 -3.85 -32.88
C HIS A 155 12.48 -2.78 -32.20
N GLU A 156 12.36 -1.52 -32.62
CA GLU A 156 13.10 -0.41 -32.03
C GLU A 156 12.16 0.60 -31.34
N ALA A 157 12.39 0.87 -30.06
CA ALA A 157 11.63 1.85 -29.29
C ALA A 157 11.76 3.27 -29.88
N GLY A 158 10.66 4.01 -29.92
CA GLY A 158 10.57 5.32 -30.56
C GLY A 158 10.41 5.26 -32.09
N LYS A 159 10.48 4.06 -32.69
CA LYS A 159 10.26 3.82 -34.12
C LYS A 159 9.08 2.90 -34.37
N ASP A 160 9.18 1.64 -33.95
CA ASP A 160 8.20 0.58 -34.20
C ASP A 160 7.14 0.46 -33.10
N TYR A 161 7.47 0.94 -31.90
CA TYR A 161 6.61 1.06 -30.73
C TYR A 161 7.12 2.20 -29.85
N PHE A 162 6.34 2.61 -28.86
CA PHE A 162 6.71 3.64 -27.90
C PHE A 162 6.64 3.06 -26.49
N LEU A 163 7.59 3.41 -25.63
CA LEU A 163 7.72 2.81 -24.31
C LEU A 163 7.96 3.86 -23.23
N CYS A 164 7.11 3.84 -22.22
CA CYS A 164 7.18 4.70 -21.06
C CYS A 164 7.06 3.91 -19.76
N PHE A 165 7.46 4.56 -18.67
CA PHE A 165 7.08 4.18 -17.32
C PHE A 165 6.33 5.33 -16.66
N SER A 166 5.26 5.03 -15.93
CA SER A 166 4.55 6.00 -15.11
C SER A 166 4.00 5.36 -13.84
N PRO A 167 4.61 5.61 -12.67
CA PRO A 167 4.20 4.92 -11.44
C PRO A 167 2.82 5.40 -10.97
N GLU A 168 2.04 4.50 -10.38
CA GLU A 168 0.88 4.88 -9.58
C GLU A 168 1.32 5.54 -8.26
N ARG A 169 0.62 6.60 -7.85
CA ARG A 169 0.94 7.44 -6.69
C ARG A 169 -0.28 7.78 -5.82
N VAL A 170 -1.47 7.32 -6.18
CA VAL A 170 -2.69 7.48 -5.40
C VAL A 170 -2.54 6.81 -4.04
N ASP A 171 -2.99 7.51 -3.01
CA ASP A 171 -3.13 6.97 -1.65
C ASP A 171 -4.55 6.38 -1.52
N PRO A 172 -4.70 5.06 -1.33
CA PRO A 172 -6.02 4.44 -1.25
C PRO A 172 -6.90 5.11 -0.19
N SER A 173 -8.22 5.24 -0.43
CA SER A 173 -9.18 5.92 0.46
C SER A 173 -8.94 7.43 0.70
N ASN A 174 -8.07 8.09 -0.07
CA ASN A 174 -7.85 9.52 0.04
C ASN A 174 -8.95 10.32 -0.70
N GLY A 175 -9.91 10.87 0.04
CA GLY A 175 -11.01 11.65 -0.57
C GLY A 175 -10.59 12.98 -1.19
N ARG A 176 -9.33 13.43 -1.02
CA ARG A 176 -8.81 14.69 -1.59
C ARG A 176 -8.01 14.47 -2.87
N PHE A 177 -7.27 13.37 -2.96
CA PHE A 177 -6.39 13.07 -4.07
C PHE A 177 -6.83 11.78 -4.77
N THR A 178 -7.24 11.89 -6.03
CA THR A 178 -7.69 10.80 -6.90
C THR A 178 -6.69 10.58 -8.03
N THR A 179 -6.95 9.59 -8.89
CA THR A 179 -6.16 9.38 -10.12
C THR A 179 -6.08 10.64 -10.98
N PHE A 180 -7.15 11.42 -11.07
CA PHE A 180 -7.21 12.62 -11.90
C PHE A 180 -6.26 13.74 -11.41
N ASN A 181 -6.27 14.09 -10.11
CA ASN A 181 -5.55 15.26 -9.61
C ASN A 181 -4.18 14.95 -8.97
N THR A 182 -3.82 13.68 -8.84
CA THR A 182 -2.49 13.28 -8.35
C THR A 182 -1.47 13.41 -9.48
N PRO A 183 -0.39 14.20 -9.33
CA PRO A 183 0.59 14.38 -10.40
C PRO A 183 1.24 13.06 -10.83
N LYS A 184 1.14 12.75 -12.12
CA LYS A 184 1.75 11.56 -12.73
C LYS A 184 3.15 11.86 -13.24
N VAL A 185 4.14 11.18 -12.68
CA VAL A 185 5.52 11.21 -13.21
C VAL A 185 5.57 10.31 -14.44
N ILE A 186 6.22 10.73 -15.51
CA ILE A 186 6.38 9.90 -16.71
C ILE A 186 7.77 10.01 -17.30
N GLY A 187 8.38 8.86 -17.59
CA GLY A 187 9.67 8.75 -18.27
C GLY A 187 9.55 7.91 -19.53
N GLY A 188 9.98 8.44 -20.67
CA GLY A 188 10.01 7.70 -21.94
C GLY A 188 11.42 7.23 -22.30
N THR A 189 11.56 6.06 -22.94
CA THR A 189 12.86 5.54 -23.40
C THR A 189 13.52 6.41 -24.49
N THR A 190 12.70 7.17 -25.22
CA THR A 190 13.14 8.17 -26.20
C THR A 190 12.30 9.45 -26.06
N GLU A 191 12.74 10.54 -26.70
CA GLU A 191 11.98 11.79 -26.73
C GLU A 191 10.59 11.60 -27.38
N ALA A 192 10.48 10.76 -28.41
CA ALA A 192 9.21 10.43 -29.06
C ALA A 192 8.28 9.67 -28.11
N CYS A 193 8.81 8.70 -27.36
CA CYS A 193 8.05 7.98 -26.34
C CYS A 193 7.51 8.96 -25.28
N LEU A 194 8.39 9.81 -24.73
CA LEU A 194 8.01 10.77 -23.70
C LEU A 194 6.93 11.74 -24.18
N LYS A 195 7.04 12.23 -25.43
CA LYS A 195 6.02 13.11 -26.04
C LYS A 195 4.66 12.43 -26.14
N LEU A 196 4.60 11.19 -26.65
CA LEU A 196 3.34 10.44 -26.76
C LEU A 196 2.75 10.08 -25.40
N GLY A 197 3.57 9.60 -24.48
CA GLY A 197 3.14 9.32 -23.10
C GLY A 197 2.57 10.58 -22.44
N THR A 198 3.28 11.70 -22.53
CA THR A 198 2.80 12.98 -21.97
C THR A 198 1.50 13.43 -22.63
N ALA A 199 1.40 13.33 -23.96
CA ALA A 199 0.20 13.69 -24.70
C ALA A 199 -1.01 12.83 -24.31
N LEU A 200 -0.82 11.54 -24.08
CA LEU A 200 -1.86 10.62 -23.65
C LEU A 200 -2.31 10.91 -22.21
N TYR A 201 -1.39 10.90 -21.25
CA TYR A 201 -1.73 11.05 -19.83
C TYR A 201 -2.37 12.41 -19.55
N SER A 202 -1.94 13.49 -20.23
CA SER A 202 -2.54 14.82 -20.08
C SER A 202 -4.03 14.90 -20.51
N LYS A 203 -4.59 13.84 -21.10
CA LYS A 203 -6.03 13.77 -21.44
C LYS A 203 -6.89 13.31 -20.28
N TYR A 204 -6.31 12.65 -19.28
CA TYR A 204 -7.05 12.04 -18.17
C TYR A 204 -6.42 12.20 -16.79
N VAL A 205 -5.29 12.91 -16.69
CA VAL A 205 -4.78 13.46 -15.43
C VAL A 205 -4.53 14.96 -15.56
N GLU A 206 -4.67 15.67 -14.45
CA GLU A 206 -4.55 17.13 -14.37
C GLU A 206 -3.10 17.60 -14.55
N THR A 207 -2.14 16.90 -13.95
CA THR A 207 -0.72 17.28 -13.98
C THR A 207 0.16 16.09 -14.37
N VAL A 208 0.89 16.25 -15.48
CA VAL A 208 1.93 15.31 -15.90
C VAL A 208 3.30 15.93 -15.67
N VAL A 209 4.20 15.16 -15.04
CA VAL A 209 5.57 15.55 -14.70
C VAL A 209 6.55 14.72 -15.52
N PRO A 210 6.97 15.18 -16.71
CA PRO A 210 7.94 14.46 -17.52
C PRO A 210 9.32 14.46 -16.87
N VAL A 211 10.00 13.31 -16.92
CA VAL A 211 11.38 13.13 -16.47
C VAL A 211 12.24 12.53 -17.59
N SER A 212 13.55 12.52 -17.39
CA SER A 212 14.53 12.23 -18.46
C SER A 212 14.56 10.78 -18.94
N SER A 213 14.07 9.81 -18.16
CA SER A 213 14.06 8.39 -18.53
C SER A 213 13.09 7.58 -17.66
N PRO A 214 12.71 6.35 -18.08
CA PRO A 214 11.92 5.44 -17.26
C PRO A 214 12.59 5.17 -15.91
N LYS A 215 13.90 4.92 -15.89
CA LYS A 215 14.68 4.73 -14.65
C LYS A 215 14.53 5.84 -13.62
N VAL A 216 14.44 7.11 -14.05
CA VAL A 216 14.21 8.23 -13.12
C VAL A 216 12.79 8.17 -12.55
N ALA A 217 11.80 7.84 -13.38
CA ALA A 217 10.42 7.69 -12.94
C ALA A 217 10.25 6.47 -12.00
N GLU A 218 10.83 5.31 -12.32
CA GLU A 218 10.86 4.12 -11.45
C GLU A 218 11.52 4.42 -10.11
N MET A 219 12.71 5.03 -10.13
CA MET A 219 13.44 5.38 -8.91
C MET A 219 12.68 6.39 -8.05
N SER A 220 11.94 7.33 -8.65
CA SER A 220 11.17 8.33 -7.91
C SER A 220 10.13 7.69 -7.00
N LYS A 221 9.41 6.67 -7.49
CA LYS A 221 8.42 5.93 -6.70
C LYS A 221 9.04 5.15 -5.55
N LEU A 222 10.15 4.45 -5.80
CA LEU A 222 10.85 3.71 -4.75
C LEU A 222 11.45 4.65 -3.71
N LEU A 223 11.95 5.82 -4.13
CA LEU A 223 12.46 6.83 -3.22
C LEU A 223 11.35 7.38 -2.32
N GLU A 224 10.16 7.66 -2.85
CA GLU A 224 8.99 8.12 -2.08
C GLU A 224 8.64 7.12 -0.96
N ASN A 225 8.52 5.83 -1.28
CA ASN A 225 8.14 4.82 -0.31
C ASN A 225 9.28 4.40 0.63
N THR A 226 10.53 4.36 0.15
CA THR A 226 11.72 4.15 0.99
C THR A 226 11.87 5.28 2.00
N PHE A 227 11.70 6.52 1.57
CA PHE A 227 11.72 7.67 2.47
C PHE A 227 10.67 7.55 3.57
N ARG A 228 9.44 7.14 3.24
CA ARG A 228 8.39 6.91 4.25
C ARG A 228 8.76 5.79 5.22
N SER A 229 9.19 4.63 4.71
CA SER A 229 9.58 3.46 5.54
C SER A 229 10.69 3.80 6.53
N VAL A 230 11.74 4.48 6.05
CA VAL A 230 12.89 4.91 6.86
C VAL A 230 12.48 5.90 7.95
N ASN A 231 11.66 6.90 7.63
CA ASN A 231 11.25 7.86 8.65
C ASN A 231 10.32 7.23 9.69
N ILE A 232 9.42 6.32 9.29
CA ILE A 232 8.59 5.57 10.24
C ILE A 232 9.48 4.73 11.17
N ALA A 233 10.47 4.02 10.63
CA ALA A 233 11.43 3.26 11.43
C ALA A 233 12.18 4.15 12.43
N PHE A 234 12.61 5.33 11.99
CA PHE A 234 13.28 6.29 12.86
C PHE A 234 12.39 6.71 14.04
N VAL A 235 11.13 7.12 13.82
CA VAL A 235 10.25 7.47 14.94
C VAL A 235 9.84 6.27 15.80
N ASN A 236 9.74 5.08 15.22
CA ASN A 236 9.56 3.84 15.99
C ASN A 236 10.74 3.60 16.95
N GLU A 237 11.97 3.73 16.47
CA GLU A 237 13.17 3.65 17.32
C GLU A 237 13.17 4.75 18.40
N MET A 238 12.81 5.99 18.04
CA MET A 238 12.67 7.08 19.01
C MET A 238 11.59 6.80 20.05
N ALA A 239 10.48 6.16 19.68
CA ALA A 239 9.44 5.75 20.62
C ALA A 239 9.99 4.73 21.63
N MET A 240 10.68 3.69 21.17
CA MET A 240 11.31 2.69 22.05
C MET A 240 12.34 3.33 23.01
N MET A 241 13.09 4.32 22.52
CA MET A 241 14.05 5.06 23.34
C MET A 241 13.36 5.96 24.38
N CYS A 242 12.37 6.76 23.97
CA CYS A 242 11.62 7.64 24.85
C CYS A 242 10.89 6.87 25.95
N ASP A 243 10.36 5.68 25.62
CA ASP A 243 9.75 4.76 26.58
C ASP A 243 10.70 4.41 27.74
N ARG A 244 11.97 4.15 27.43
CA ARG A 244 13.01 3.85 28.45
C ARG A 244 13.45 5.09 29.22
N MET A 245 13.34 6.26 28.62
CA MET A 245 13.71 7.54 29.24
C MET A 245 12.58 8.14 30.10
N GLY A 246 11.37 7.59 30.04
CA GLY A 246 10.20 8.19 30.69
C GLY A 246 9.72 9.48 30.00
N ILE A 247 9.92 9.59 28.70
CA ILE A 247 9.50 10.74 27.88
C ILE A 247 8.35 10.31 26.97
N ASP A 248 7.35 11.17 26.78
CA ASP A 248 6.27 10.95 25.82
C ASP A 248 6.70 11.37 24.40
N ILE A 249 6.98 10.38 23.53
CA ILE A 249 7.38 10.65 22.14
C ILE A 249 6.32 11.44 21.36
N TRP A 250 5.03 11.29 21.69
CA TRP A 250 3.96 11.96 20.95
C TRP A 250 3.98 13.46 21.22
N GLU A 251 4.17 13.86 22.48
CA GLU A 251 4.38 15.26 22.85
C GLU A 251 5.65 15.83 22.20
N VAL A 252 6.74 15.06 22.16
CA VAL A 252 7.99 15.46 21.51
C VAL A 252 7.78 15.71 20.01
N ILE A 253 7.06 14.83 19.31
CA ILE A 253 6.75 14.99 17.89
C ILE A 253 5.87 16.23 17.67
N ASP A 254 4.82 16.41 18.48
CA ASP A 254 3.93 17.57 18.39
C ASP A 254 4.70 18.89 18.60
N ALA A 255 5.60 18.93 19.60
CA ALA A 255 6.46 20.07 19.85
C ALA A 255 7.43 20.32 18.68
N ALA A 256 8.07 19.27 18.14
CA ALA A 256 8.98 19.40 16.99
C ALA A 256 8.24 19.85 15.72
N ALA A 257 7.00 19.40 15.52
CA ALA A 257 6.14 19.76 14.39
C ALA A 257 5.75 21.25 14.36
N THR A 258 5.89 21.98 15.46
CA THR A 258 5.72 23.45 15.47
C THR A 258 6.78 24.19 14.66
N LYS A 259 7.91 23.54 14.35
CA LYS A 259 8.96 24.14 13.53
C LYS A 259 8.50 24.18 12.07
N PRO A 260 8.44 25.37 11.43
CA PRO A 260 7.82 25.52 10.11
C PRO A 260 8.66 24.97 8.94
N PHE A 261 9.86 24.44 9.19
CA PHE A 261 10.74 23.90 8.16
C PHE A 261 11.67 22.81 8.71
N GLY A 262 12.08 21.89 7.84
CA GLY A 262 13.09 20.87 8.13
C GLY A 262 12.64 19.76 9.09
N PHE A 263 11.37 19.75 9.50
CA PHE A 263 10.77 18.64 10.23
C PHE A 263 9.40 18.33 9.63
N MET A 264 9.28 17.14 9.06
CA MET A 264 8.00 16.60 8.61
C MET A 264 7.64 15.47 9.56
N PRO A 265 6.55 15.59 10.32
CA PRO A 265 6.23 14.62 11.36
C PRO A 265 5.86 13.27 10.75
N PHE A 266 6.51 12.24 11.28
CA PHE A 266 6.07 10.85 11.19
C PHE A 266 5.69 10.42 12.60
N TYR A 267 4.87 9.37 12.70
CA TYR A 267 4.36 8.90 13.98
C TYR A 267 4.69 7.43 14.17
N PRO A 268 4.99 7.01 15.42
CA PRO A 268 5.23 5.60 15.71
C PRO A 268 3.92 4.81 15.56
N GLY A 269 4.05 3.49 15.41
CA GLY A 269 2.90 2.60 15.26
C GLY A 269 3.19 1.16 15.67
N PRO A 270 2.20 0.26 15.54
CA PRO A 270 2.36 -1.17 15.82
C PRO A 270 3.22 -1.90 14.78
N GLY A 271 3.55 -1.24 13.68
CA GLY A 271 4.27 -1.77 12.52
C GLY A 271 3.83 -1.05 11.25
N ILE A 272 4.35 -1.50 10.11
CA ILE A 272 3.96 -1.02 8.78
C ILE A 272 3.20 -2.13 8.08
N GLY A 273 2.13 -1.78 7.35
CA GLY A 273 1.43 -2.72 6.47
C GLY A 273 1.02 -2.10 5.13
N GLY A 274 0.21 -2.85 4.38
CA GLY A 274 -0.25 -2.50 3.05
C GLY A 274 0.72 -2.89 1.92
N HIS A 275 0.37 -2.51 0.68
CA HIS A 275 0.97 -3.07 -0.55
C HIS A 275 2.35 -2.54 -0.93
N CYS A 276 2.73 -1.35 -0.47
CA CYS A 276 3.86 -0.64 -1.05
C CYS A 276 5.00 -0.39 -0.06
N ILE A 277 4.70 0.05 1.16
CA ILE A 277 5.75 0.49 2.09
C ILE A 277 6.63 -0.68 2.58
N PRO A 278 6.09 -1.89 2.86
CA PRO A 278 6.92 -3.04 3.20
C PRO A 278 7.67 -3.64 1.99
N LEU A 279 7.13 -3.51 0.78
CA LEU A 279 7.65 -4.19 -0.42
C LEU A 279 8.67 -3.33 -1.20
N ASP A 280 8.32 -2.08 -1.52
CA ASP A 280 9.09 -1.23 -2.44
C ASP A 280 10.55 -1.01 -2.01
N PRO A 281 10.88 -0.76 -0.72
CA PRO A 281 12.26 -0.62 -0.29
C PRO A 281 13.08 -1.89 -0.56
N MET A 282 12.46 -3.07 -0.54
CA MET A 282 13.12 -4.33 -0.81
C MET A 282 13.49 -4.49 -2.28
N TYR A 283 12.67 -4.01 -3.24
CA TYR A 283 13.09 -3.96 -4.65
C TYR A 283 14.35 -3.14 -4.84
N LEU A 284 14.42 -1.98 -4.18
CA LEU A 284 15.58 -1.09 -4.26
C LEU A 284 16.82 -1.72 -3.61
N SER A 285 16.66 -2.32 -2.43
CA SER A 285 17.73 -3.05 -1.75
C SER A 285 18.25 -4.21 -2.60
N TRP A 286 17.34 -4.99 -3.20
CA TRP A 286 17.67 -6.09 -4.11
C TRP A 286 18.46 -5.59 -5.33
N LYS A 287 17.96 -4.57 -6.04
CA LYS A 287 18.62 -4.04 -7.24
C LYS A 287 20.00 -3.47 -6.92
N ALA A 288 20.15 -2.82 -5.78
CA ALA A 288 21.41 -2.25 -5.33
C ALA A 288 22.51 -3.30 -5.14
N LYS A 289 22.17 -4.52 -4.69
CA LYS A 289 23.14 -5.63 -4.57
C LYS A 289 23.81 -5.96 -5.90
N GLY A 290 23.07 -5.86 -7.02
CA GLY A 290 23.61 -6.01 -8.37
C GLY A 290 24.72 -5.01 -8.71
N PHE A 291 24.72 -3.84 -8.07
CA PHE A 291 25.77 -2.82 -8.18
C PHE A 291 26.81 -2.88 -7.05
N ARG A 292 26.84 -3.99 -6.29
CA ARG A 292 27.69 -4.17 -5.09
C ARG A 292 27.45 -3.07 -4.03
N PHE A 293 26.25 -2.51 -4.00
CA PHE A 293 25.82 -1.55 -2.98
C PHE A 293 24.84 -2.22 -2.03
N TYR A 294 25.16 -2.21 -0.73
CA TYR A 294 24.34 -2.83 0.30
C TYR A 294 23.76 -1.73 1.19
N SER A 295 22.46 -1.47 1.03
CA SER A 295 21.80 -0.35 1.70
C SER A 295 21.46 -0.68 3.16
N LYS A 296 22.44 -0.47 4.05
CA LYS A 296 22.27 -0.68 5.50
C LYS A 296 21.10 0.11 6.10
N PHE A 297 20.78 1.28 5.53
CA PHE A 297 19.70 2.13 6.03
C PHE A 297 18.32 1.52 5.74
N ILE A 298 18.15 0.92 4.55
CA ILE A 298 16.91 0.23 4.19
C ILE A 298 16.75 -1.02 5.05
N GLU A 299 17.82 -1.82 5.18
CA GLU A 299 17.80 -3.04 6.01
C GLU A 299 17.51 -2.73 7.48
N LEU A 300 18.13 -1.68 8.04
CA LEU A 300 17.86 -1.25 9.41
C LEU A 300 16.42 -0.77 9.56
N ALA A 301 15.92 0.05 8.63
CA ALA A 301 14.54 0.53 8.68
C ALA A 301 13.54 -0.62 8.66
N GLN A 302 13.74 -1.58 7.75
CA GLN A 302 12.92 -2.78 7.66
C GLN A 302 12.95 -3.58 8.97
N SER A 303 14.16 -3.86 9.49
CA SER A 303 14.31 -4.59 10.75
C SER A 303 13.64 -3.88 11.93
N THR A 304 13.75 -2.55 12.05
CA THR A 304 13.08 -1.79 13.11
C THR A 304 11.56 -1.89 12.98
N ASN A 305 11.02 -1.74 11.77
CA ASN A 305 9.58 -1.80 11.53
C ASN A 305 9.00 -3.20 11.79
N ASP A 306 9.70 -4.26 11.35
CA ASP A 306 9.31 -5.66 11.58
C ASP A 306 9.37 -6.07 13.05
N ASN A 307 10.17 -5.35 13.86
CA ASN A 307 10.26 -5.58 15.29
C ASN A 307 9.17 -4.85 16.11
N MET A 308 8.37 -3.96 15.50
CA MET A 308 7.33 -3.24 16.23
C MET A 308 6.21 -4.14 16.78
N PRO A 309 5.73 -5.19 16.08
CA PRO A 309 4.84 -6.19 16.66
C PRO A 309 5.36 -6.79 17.98
N TYR A 310 6.65 -7.15 18.02
CA TYR A 310 7.30 -7.67 19.23
C TYR A 310 7.38 -6.62 20.34
N TYR A 311 7.62 -5.36 20.00
CA TYR A 311 7.59 -4.27 20.96
C TYR A 311 6.19 -4.07 21.55
N VAL A 312 5.12 -4.15 20.73
CA VAL A 312 3.73 -4.11 21.20
C VAL A 312 3.44 -5.26 22.17
N LEU A 313 3.81 -6.49 21.82
CA LEU A 313 3.68 -7.66 22.69
C LEU A 313 4.36 -7.45 24.05
N ASN A 314 5.63 -7.03 24.03
CA ASN A 314 6.43 -6.81 25.24
C ASN A 314 5.85 -5.69 26.12
N LYS A 315 5.35 -4.63 25.49
CA LYS A 315 4.70 -3.53 26.21
C LYS A 315 3.38 -3.96 26.84
N THR A 316 2.56 -4.73 26.13
CA THR A 316 1.36 -5.36 26.70
C THR A 316 1.69 -6.29 27.87
N SER A 317 2.77 -7.07 27.76
CA SER A 317 3.26 -7.90 28.88
C SER A 317 3.62 -7.07 30.11
N THR A 318 4.31 -5.94 29.90
CA THR A 318 4.65 -4.99 30.97
C THR A 318 3.40 -4.39 31.62
N ILE A 319 2.41 -4.00 30.81
CA ILE A 319 1.12 -3.49 31.30
C ILE A 319 0.40 -4.56 32.12
N LEU A 320 0.27 -5.79 31.61
CA LEU A 320 -0.40 -6.89 32.32
C LEU A 320 0.24 -7.18 33.69
N ASN A 321 1.57 -7.03 33.80
CA ASN A 321 2.27 -7.21 35.08
C ASN A 321 1.83 -6.20 36.15
N GLU A 322 1.47 -4.97 35.78
CA GLU A 322 0.90 -3.98 36.72
C GLU A 322 -0.43 -4.46 37.33
N TYR A 323 -1.12 -5.38 36.64
CA TYR A 323 -2.36 -6.00 37.08
C TYR A 323 -2.16 -7.43 37.59
N ALA A 324 -0.92 -7.83 37.89
CA ALA A 324 -0.52 -9.17 38.32
C ALA A 324 -0.97 -10.29 37.35
N LYS A 325 -0.98 -9.99 36.04
CA LYS A 325 -1.30 -10.93 34.97
C LYS A 325 -0.09 -11.15 34.07
N SER A 326 -0.08 -12.29 33.38
CA SER A 326 0.91 -12.61 32.35
C SER A 326 0.23 -12.71 31.00
N VAL A 327 0.95 -12.58 29.88
CA VAL A 327 0.37 -12.79 28.54
C VAL A 327 -0.32 -14.16 28.44
N ARG A 328 0.34 -15.21 28.95
CA ARG A 328 -0.21 -16.57 28.93
C ARG A 328 -1.50 -16.63 29.75
N LYS A 329 -2.55 -17.18 29.14
CA LYS A 329 -3.93 -17.29 29.65
C LYS A 329 -4.68 -15.96 29.83
N SER A 330 -4.08 -14.81 29.50
CA SER A 330 -4.84 -13.56 29.47
C SER A 330 -5.75 -13.53 28.24
N ASN A 331 -6.94 -12.97 28.41
CA ASN A 331 -7.86 -12.63 27.33
C ASN A 331 -7.46 -11.27 26.77
N ILE A 332 -7.03 -11.24 25.51
CA ILE A 332 -6.58 -10.00 24.84
C ILE A 332 -7.53 -9.71 23.68
N LEU A 333 -8.03 -8.48 23.62
CA LEU A 333 -8.81 -7.98 22.49
C LEU A 333 -7.93 -7.07 21.63
N LEU A 334 -7.74 -7.43 20.37
CA LEU A 334 -7.17 -6.53 19.38
C LEU A 334 -8.27 -5.64 18.81
N LEU A 335 -8.09 -4.33 18.89
CA LEU A 335 -9.04 -3.34 18.40
C LEU A 335 -8.51 -2.74 17.09
N GLY A 336 -9.22 -3.01 15.98
CA GLY A 336 -8.74 -2.82 14.62
C GLY A 336 -7.79 -3.93 14.18
N MET A 337 -7.88 -4.30 12.90
CA MET A 337 -7.06 -5.35 12.27
C MET A 337 -6.55 -4.93 10.88
N SER A 338 -7.28 -4.06 10.17
CA SER A 338 -6.85 -3.49 8.89
C SER A 338 -5.53 -2.71 8.98
N TYR A 339 -4.75 -2.65 7.89
CA TYR A 339 -3.45 -1.96 7.93
C TYR A 339 -3.58 -0.43 7.97
N LYS A 340 -4.74 0.11 7.58
CA LYS A 340 -5.07 1.54 7.51
C LYS A 340 -6.49 1.77 8.05
N PRO A 341 -6.76 2.91 8.73
CA PRO A 341 -8.11 3.21 9.20
C PRO A 341 -9.14 3.21 8.08
N ASN A 342 -10.36 2.80 8.44
CA ASN A 342 -11.59 2.90 7.67
C ASN A 342 -11.66 2.07 6.38
N ILE A 343 -10.84 1.02 6.27
CA ILE A 343 -10.87 0.06 5.16
C ILE A 343 -10.85 -1.38 5.71
N ALA A 344 -11.26 -2.34 4.89
CA ALA A 344 -11.29 -3.77 5.27
C ALA A 344 -9.98 -4.52 4.95
N ASP A 345 -8.99 -3.84 4.39
CA ASP A 345 -7.80 -4.50 3.82
C ASP A 345 -6.81 -4.94 4.92
N LEU A 346 -6.59 -6.24 5.02
CA LEU A 346 -5.73 -6.88 6.01
C LEU A 346 -4.33 -7.24 5.49
N ARG A 347 -4.08 -7.06 4.19
CA ARG A 347 -2.83 -7.47 3.56
C ARG A 347 -1.63 -6.76 4.20
N GLU A 348 -0.63 -7.57 4.58
CA GLU A 348 0.56 -7.14 5.32
C GLU A 348 0.24 -6.35 6.61
N SER A 349 -0.95 -6.49 7.19
CA SER A 349 -1.30 -5.73 8.39
C SER A 349 -0.45 -6.17 9.58
N PRO A 350 0.13 -5.24 10.37
CA PRO A 350 0.84 -5.60 11.60
C PRO A 350 -0.08 -6.25 12.63
N GLY A 351 -1.40 -6.07 12.53
CA GLY A 351 -2.37 -6.73 13.40
C GLY A 351 -2.35 -8.26 13.28
N LEU A 352 -2.07 -8.78 12.09
CA LEU A 352 -1.97 -10.22 11.85
C LEU A 352 -0.78 -10.83 12.60
N GLU A 353 0.40 -10.23 12.46
CA GLU A 353 1.60 -10.66 13.18
C GLU A 353 1.43 -10.54 14.70
N ILE A 354 0.83 -9.44 15.17
CA ILE A 354 0.55 -9.24 16.61
C ILE A 354 -0.42 -10.30 17.14
N TYR A 355 -1.46 -10.66 16.38
CA TYR A 355 -2.38 -11.74 16.72
C TYR A 355 -1.63 -13.06 16.89
N GLU A 356 -0.77 -13.42 15.93
CA GLU A 356 0.00 -14.67 15.97
C GLU A 356 0.96 -14.70 17.16
N GLN A 357 1.67 -13.61 17.43
CA GLN A 357 2.59 -13.54 18.56
C GLN A 357 1.88 -13.67 19.91
N PHE A 358 0.68 -13.08 20.08
CA PHE A 358 -0.10 -13.28 21.29
C PHE A 358 -0.62 -14.72 21.42
N LYS A 359 -1.09 -15.34 20.32
CA LYS A 359 -1.55 -16.74 20.29
C LYS A 359 -0.41 -17.70 20.64
N GLU A 360 0.78 -17.48 20.09
CA GLU A 360 2.02 -18.22 20.44
C GLU A 360 2.44 -18.03 21.89
N GLY A 361 2.29 -16.81 22.42
CA GLY A 361 2.49 -16.49 23.84
C GLY A 361 1.48 -17.18 24.78
N GLY A 362 0.48 -17.87 24.23
CA GLY A 362 -0.55 -18.61 24.96
C GLY A 362 -1.66 -17.73 25.53
N ALA A 363 -1.87 -16.53 24.97
CA ALA A 363 -3.04 -15.71 25.25
C ALA A 363 -4.29 -16.25 24.55
N ASN A 364 -5.47 -15.92 25.07
CA ASN A 364 -6.73 -16.09 24.36
C ASN A 364 -7.00 -14.79 23.60
N VAL A 365 -6.84 -14.80 22.28
CA VAL A 365 -6.87 -13.60 21.46
C VAL A 365 -8.18 -13.53 20.67
N SER A 366 -8.90 -12.44 20.82
CA SER A 366 -10.01 -12.05 19.94
C SER A 366 -9.63 -10.76 19.22
N TYR A 367 -10.35 -10.41 18.15
CA TYR A 367 -10.25 -9.07 17.58
C TYR A 367 -11.62 -8.51 17.24
N TYR A 368 -11.70 -7.18 17.22
CA TYR A 368 -12.83 -6.44 16.68
C TYR A 368 -12.33 -5.42 15.68
N ASP A 369 -12.79 -5.53 14.44
CA ASP A 369 -12.63 -4.54 13.38
C ASP A 369 -14.00 -4.29 12.73
N PRO A 370 -14.46 -3.03 12.58
CA PRO A 370 -15.77 -2.71 12.00
C PRO A 370 -15.84 -2.90 10.48
N HIS A 371 -14.71 -3.05 9.78
CA HIS A 371 -14.66 -3.22 8.33
C HIS A 371 -14.11 -4.58 7.89
N ALA A 372 -13.16 -5.14 8.63
CA ALA A 372 -12.58 -6.44 8.32
C ALA A 372 -13.33 -7.57 9.05
N GLU A 373 -14.00 -8.46 8.30
CA GLU A 373 -14.87 -9.49 8.87
C GLU A 373 -14.14 -10.76 9.32
N SER A 374 -13.09 -11.18 8.58
CA SER A 374 -12.34 -12.40 8.87
C SER A 374 -10.94 -12.39 8.28
N PHE A 375 -10.05 -13.22 8.84
CA PHE A 375 -8.77 -13.60 8.22
C PHE A 375 -8.47 -15.08 8.47
N LEU A 376 -7.51 -15.62 7.72
CA LEU A 376 -6.94 -16.95 7.97
C LEU A 376 -5.68 -16.80 8.81
N ASP A 377 -5.66 -17.45 9.96
CA ASP A 377 -4.46 -17.50 10.80
C ASP A 377 -3.39 -18.43 10.20
N LYS A 378 -2.19 -18.45 10.77
CA LYS A 378 -1.07 -19.29 10.29
C LYS A 378 -1.34 -20.79 10.36
N HIS A 379 -2.36 -21.23 11.09
CA HIS A 379 -2.79 -22.61 11.19
C HIS A 379 -3.91 -22.95 10.19
N GLY A 380 -4.36 -21.97 9.40
CA GLY A 380 -5.44 -22.12 8.43
C GLY A 380 -6.84 -22.05 9.06
N GLU A 381 -6.95 -21.60 10.31
CA GLU A 381 -8.24 -21.37 10.97
C GLU A 381 -8.77 -19.99 10.59
N THR A 382 -10.05 -19.92 10.20
CA THR A 382 -10.72 -18.64 9.97
C THR A 382 -11.05 -17.99 11.30
N VAL A 383 -10.52 -16.79 11.53
CA VAL A 383 -10.78 -15.97 12.72
C VAL A 383 -11.74 -14.85 12.34
N TYR A 384 -12.89 -14.78 13.01
CA TYR A 384 -13.94 -13.79 12.74
C TYR A 384 -13.85 -12.60 13.70
N SER A 385 -14.20 -11.43 13.19
CA SER A 385 -14.35 -10.21 13.98
C SER A 385 -15.47 -10.40 15.00
N GLU A 386 -15.22 -10.01 16.24
CA GLU A 386 -16.21 -10.06 17.32
C GLU A 386 -17.38 -9.11 17.03
N VAL A 387 -18.50 -9.31 17.72
CA VAL A 387 -19.59 -8.31 17.70
C VAL A 387 -19.27 -7.22 18.70
N PHE A 388 -19.39 -5.95 18.28
CA PHE A 388 -19.19 -4.82 19.18
C PHE A 388 -20.11 -4.90 20.40
N ASN A 389 -19.52 -5.07 21.58
CA ASN A 389 -20.27 -5.17 22.82
C ASN A 389 -19.39 -4.77 24.01
N LEU A 390 -19.66 -3.60 24.58
CA LEU A 390 -18.91 -3.06 25.72
C LEU A 390 -18.94 -3.97 26.96
N GLU A 391 -20.06 -4.62 27.25
CA GLU A 391 -20.17 -5.55 28.40
C GLU A 391 -19.33 -6.82 28.21
N GLN A 392 -19.14 -7.25 26.96
CA GLN A 392 -18.21 -8.32 26.64
C GLN A 392 -16.77 -7.83 26.69
N PHE A 393 -16.50 -6.62 26.18
CA PHE A 393 -15.16 -6.03 26.15
C PHE A 393 -14.59 -5.80 27.56
N LYS A 394 -15.44 -5.51 28.55
CA LYS A 394 -15.07 -5.43 29.98
C LYS A 394 -14.45 -6.71 30.57
N LYS A 395 -14.62 -7.87 29.91
CA LYS A 395 -14.10 -9.16 30.39
C LYS A 395 -12.68 -9.45 29.93
N TYR A 396 -12.14 -8.67 28.99
CA TYR A 396 -10.75 -8.81 28.57
C TYR A 396 -9.80 -8.29 29.64
N ASP A 397 -8.61 -8.87 29.67
CA ASP A 397 -7.56 -8.50 30.61
C ASP A 397 -6.77 -7.29 30.10
N CYS A 398 -6.70 -7.11 28.78
CA CYS A 398 -6.11 -5.95 28.10
C CYS A 398 -6.70 -5.81 26.70
N ILE A 399 -6.86 -4.56 26.24
CA ILE A 399 -7.22 -4.22 24.87
C ILE A 399 -5.99 -3.60 24.20
N VAL A 400 -5.67 -4.00 22.97
CA VAL A 400 -4.57 -3.42 22.19
C VAL A 400 -5.16 -2.78 20.94
N LEU A 401 -5.11 -1.45 20.84
CA LEU A 401 -5.55 -0.74 19.64
C LEU A 401 -4.46 -0.81 18.58
N ILE A 402 -4.75 -1.45 17.45
CA ILE A 402 -3.85 -1.56 16.29
C ILE A 402 -4.17 -0.50 15.24
N THR A 403 -5.47 -0.30 14.98
CA THR A 403 -5.94 0.60 13.91
C THR A 403 -7.01 1.54 14.41
N ASN A 404 -6.77 2.83 14.24
CA ASN A 404 -7.59 3.91 14.77
C ASN A 404 -8.74 4.29 13.82
N HIS A 405 -9.68 3.36 13.62
CA HIS A 405 -10.91 3.61 12.86
C HIS A 405 -11.72 4.76 13.45
N SER A 406 -12.32 5.58 12.60
CA SER A 406 -13.06 6.79 13.05
C SER A 406 -14.45 6.50 13.61
N ASP A 407 -15.02 5.33 13.32
CA ASP A 407 -16.33 4.87 13.77
C ASP A 407 -16.30 4.14 15.12
N LEU A 408 -15.11 3.92 15.69
CA LEU A 408 -14.97 3.39 17.04
C LEU A 408 -15.43 4.41 18.09
N PRO A 409 -16.28 4.03 19.06
CA PRO A 409 -16.71 4.91 20.14
C PRO A 409 -15.63 5.00 21.23
N TYR A 410 -14.56 5.75 20.95
CA TYR A 410 -13.39 5.85 21.84
C TYR A 410 -13.73 6.29 23.26
N PHE A 411 -14.70 7.19 23.44
CA PHE A 411 -15.16 7.60 24.77
C PHE A 411 -15.70 6.40 25.56
N ASP A 412 -16.66 5.67 24.99
CA ASP A 412 -17.28 4.54 25.67
C ASP A 412 -16.27 3.42 25.97
N ILE A 413 -15.32 3.19 25.05
CA ILE A 413 -14.24 2.21 25.23
C ILE A 413 -13.29 2.65 26.36
N ALA A 414 -12.92 3.93 26.42
CA ALA A 414 -12.05 4.47 27.46
C ALA A 414 -12.68 4.36 28.86
N GLU A 415 -13.99 4.61 28.97
CA GLU A 415 -14.75 4.58 30.23
C GLU A 415 -14.95 3.16 30.80
N MET A 416 -14.62 2.09 30.05
CA MET A 416 -14.77 0.72 30.54
C MET A 416 -13.82 0.37 31.70
N GLY A 417 -12.71 1.08 31.85
CA GLY A 417 -11.70 0.81 32.88
C GLY A 417 -10.83 -0.42 32.63
N VAL A 418 -10.93 -1.05 31.45
CA VAL A 418 -10.04 -2.14 31.02
C VAL A 418 -8.69 -1.55 30.62
N PRO A 419 -7.54 -2.16 30.97
CA PRO A 419 -6.24 -1.69 30.49
C PRO A 419 -6.18 -1.63 28.96
N ILE A 420 -5.72 -0.51 28.40
CA ILE A 420 -5.61 -0.29 26.95
C ILE A 420 -4.16 0.02 26.60
N LEU A 421 -3.58 -0.68 25.62
CA LEU A 421 -2.39 -0.23 24.90
C LEU A 421 -2.81 0.44 23.59
N ASP A 422 -2.65 1.75 23.54
CA ASP A 422 -2.87 2.60 22.38
C ASP A 422 -1.61 2.70 21.51
N THR A 423 -1.60 2.04 20.35
CA THR A 423 -0.46 2.09 19.42
C THR A 423 -0.56 3.24 18.41
N ARG A 424 -1.64 4.04 18.44
CA ARG A 424 -1.94 5.09 17.45
C ARG A 424 -2.24 6.46 18.05
N ASN A 425 -2.16 6.59 19.37
CA ASN A 425 -2.52 7.79 20.14
C ASN A 425 -3.96 8.26 19.85
N ALA A 426 -4.87 7.32 19.61
CA ALA A 426 -6.27 7.59 19.33
C ALA A 426 -7.06 8.05 20.57
N PHE A 427 -6.63 7.65 21.77
CA PHE A 427 -7.28 7.99 23.04
C PHE A 427 -6.76 9.29 23.66
N LYS A 428 -6.01 10.12 22.91
CA LYS A 428 -5.36 11.34 23.45
C LYS A 428 -6.28 12.33 24.19
N THR A 429 -7.57 12.34 23.85
CA THR A 429 -8.59 13.21 24.49
C THR A 429 -9.20 12.61 25.75
N TYR A 430 -8.87 11.36 26.09
CA TYR A 430 -9.40 10.59 27.22
C TYR A 430 -8.23 10.08 28.09
N PRO A 431 -7.51 10.96 28.81
CA PRO A 431 -6.31 10.58 29.54
C PRO A 431 -6.66 9.85 30.85
N HIS A 432 -6.96 8.55 30.76
CA HIS A 432 -7.16 7.70 31.94
C HIS A 432 -5.87 6.95 32.32
N PRO A 433 -5.65 6.64 33.61
CA PRO A 433 -4.43 5.97 34.07
C PRO A 433 -4.28 4.53 33.55
N HIS A 434 -5.38 3.87 33.14
CA HIS A 434 -5.36 2.54 32.53
C HIS A 434 -5.11 2.57 31.01
N ILE A 435 -4.94 3.74 30.40
CA ILE A 435 -4.63 3.91 28.99
C ILE A 435 -3.13 4.20 28.84
N TYR A 436 -2.43 3.21 28.32
CA TYR A 436 -1.01 3.25 28.01
C TYR A 436 -0.84 3.50 26.52
N LYS A 437 0.30 4.03 26.09
CA LYS A 437 0.60 4.22 24.67
C LYS A 437 2.03 3.83 24.32
N ILE A 438 2.27 3.46 23.07
CA ILE A 438 3.64 3.23 22.60
C ILE A 438 4.48 4.51 22.72
N GLY A 439 5.74 4.35 23.12
CA GLY A 439 6.65 5.48 23.30
C GLY A 439 6.36 6.42 24.48
N HIS A 440 5.60 5.95 25.48
CA HIS A 440 5.46 6.59 26.79
C HIS A 440 5.56 5.52 27.89
N SER A 441 6.40 5.74 28.90
CA SER A 441 6.67 4.74 29.94
C SER A 441 5.41 4.30 30.67
N VAL A 442 5.30 2.99 30.92
CA VAL A 442 4.40 2.48 31.95
C VAL A 442 4.94 3.02 33.28
N GLN A 443 4.25 3.99 33.88
CA GLN A 443 4.66 4.50 35.18
C GLN A 443 4.37 3.43 36.22
N HIS A 444 5.40 2.81 36.77
CA HIS A 444 5.26 1.96 37.95
C HIS A 444 4.95 2.87 39.15
N PRO A 445 3.76 2.83 39.75
CA PRO A 445 3.51 3.53 41.00
C PRO A 445 4.17 2.73 42.13
N VAL A 446 5.51 2.61 42.15
CA VAL A 446 6.19 2.20 43.39
C VAL A 446 6.27 3.44 44.26
N LEU A 447 5.19 3.70 44.99
CA LEU A 447 5.09 4.85 45.89
C LEU A 447 5.91 4.66 47.17
N GLU A 448 6.23 3.42 47.56
CA GLU A 448 7.04 3.12 48.74
C GLU A 448 7.88 1.82 48.55
N PRO A 449 9.20 1.81 48.82
CA PRO A 449 10.04 0.61 48.78
C PRO A 449 9.58 -0.52 49.73
N SER A 450 8.70 -0.23 50.69
CA SER A 450 8.17 -1.21 51.64
C SER A 450 7.05 -2.11 51.08
N GLU A 451 6.50 -1.79 49.90
CA GLU A 451 5.44 -2.60 49.28
C GLU A 451 5.98 -3.74 48.41
N ALA A 452 7.28 -3.76 48.13
CA ALA A 452 7.98 -4.90 47.53
C ALA A 452 8.26 -5.98 48.60
N LEU A 453 7.21 -6.50 49.24
CA LEU A 453 7.32 -7.63 50.17
C LEU A 453 7.07 -8.95 49.44
N LEU A 454 8.15 -9.73 49.38
CA LEU A 454 8.24 -11.18 49.15
C LEU A 454 6.95 -11.92 49.49
N VAL A 455 6.35 -12.59 48.49
CA VAL A 455 5.62 -13.85 48.66
C VAL A 455 6.03 -14.81 47.55
#